data_AF-A0A3C1KHK6-F1
#
_entry.id   AF-A0A3C1KHK6-F1
#
_cell.length_a   1.000
_cell.length_b   1.000
_cell.length_c   1.000
_cell.angle_alpha   90.00
_cell.angle_beta   90.00
_cell.angle_gamma   90.00
#
_symmetry.space_group_name_H-M   'P 1'
#
loop_
_entity.id
_entity.type
_entity.pdbx_description
1 polymer ?
#
loop_
_entity_poly.entity_id
_entity_poly.type
_entity_poly.pdbx_seq_one_letter_code
_entity_poly.pdbx_strand_id
1 'polypeptide(L)'
;MTTEHDNSETIAAIATAAGRGGIGIVRLSGPAAAAIAERITGKQLMPRHAHFSVFRDSQGEPLDSGIAVYFPAPHSFTGEDVVELQGHGGPVVLDLIVAACLAAGARQARAS
;
A
#
# COMPACT_ATOMS: atom_id res chain seq x y z
N MET A 1 13.77 -6.31 27.84
CA MET A 1 13.60 -6.75 26.43
C MET A 1 13.02 -5.59 25.67
N THR A 2 13.87 -4.77 25.07
CA THR A 2 13.49 -3.70 24.14
C THR A 2 13.27 -4.34 22.78
N THR A 3 12.06 -4.29 22.25
CA THR A 3 11.78 -4.62 20.85
C THR A 3 12.49 -3.60 19.98
N GLU A 4 13.61 -3.98 19.39
CA GLU A 4 14.17 -3.25 18.25
C GLU A 4 13.10 -3.28 17.15
N HIS A 5 12.61 -2.11 16.77
CA HIS A 5 11.81 -1.98 15.56
C HIS A 5 12.73 -2.29 14.40
N ASP A 6 12.54 -3.46 13.78
CA ASP A 6 13.25 -3.82 12.58
C ASP A 6 12.81 -2.87 11.45
N ASN A 7 13.59 -1.81 11.25
CA ASN A 7 13.37 -0.76 10.25
C ASN A 7 13.61 -1.28 8.81
N SER A 8 13.69 -2.61 8.64
CA SER A 8 13.86 -3.30 7.37
C SER A 8 12.54 -3.89 6.84
N GLU A 9 11.48 -3.95 7.64
CA GLU A 9 10.19 -4.47 7.19
C GLU A 9 9.33 -3.41 6.49
N THR A 10 8.54 -3.82 5.50
CA THR A 10 7.50 -2.97 4.92
C THR A 10 6.14 -3.36 5.49
N ILE A 11 5.39 -2.39 5.99
CA ILE A 11 4.05 -2.59 6.56
C ILE A 11 2.94 -2.12 5.61
N ALA A 12 1.77 -2.76 5.68
CA ALA A 12 0.56 -2.37 4.97
C ALA A 12 -0.62 -2.16 5.93
N ALA A 13 -1.44 -1.14 5.68
CA ALA A 13 -2.66 -0.88 6.45
C ALA A 13 -3.70 -0.07 5.66
N ILE A 14 -4.97 -0.21 6.02
CA ILE A 14 -6.01 0.75 5.61
C ILE A 14 -5.76 2.07 6.37
N ALA A 15 -5.59 3.17 5.63
CA ALA A 15 -5.26 4.49 6.16
C ALA A 15 -6.49 5.44 6.22
N THR A 16 -7.64 5.01 5.72
CA THR A 16 -8.92 5.72 5.81
C THR A 16 -9.78 5.21 6.97
N ALA A 17 -10.72 6.03 7.42
CA ALA A 17 -11.68 5.62 8.45
C ALA A 17 -12.48 4.36 8.03
N ALA A 18 -12.82 3.54 9.02
CA ALA A 18 -13.62 2.33 8.79
C ALA A 18 -15.02 2.68 8.29
N GLY A 19 -15.57 1.83 7.42
CA GLY A 19 -16.90 2.00 6.84
C GLY A 19 -16.87 2.05 5.31
N ARG A 20 -18.02 2.37 4.71
CA ARG A 20 -18.12 2.59 3.26
C ARG A 20 -17.85 4.05 2.93
N GLY A 21 -16.92 4.28 2.01
CA GLY A 21 -16.65 5.59 1.42
C GLY A 21 -16.56 5.50 -0.10
N GLY A 22 -16.49 6.65 -0.78
CA GLY A 22 -16.22 6.68 -2.22
C GLY A 22 -14.81 6.16 -2.54
N ILE A 23 -13.83 6.58 -1.73
CA ILE A 23 -12.42 6.18 -1.85
C ILE A 23 -11.93 5.61 -0.51
N GLY A 24 -11.10 4.58 -0.59
CA GLY A 24 -10.34 4.04 0.53
C GLY A 24 -8.85 3.97 0.17
N ILE A 25 -7.98 4.09 1.18
CA ILE A 25 -6.54 4.12 0.98
C ILE A 25 -5.91 2.94 1.71
N VAL A 26 -5.13 2.13 0.99
CA VAL A 26 -4.17 1.19 1.59
C VAL A 26 -2.77 1.82 1.49
N ARG A 27 -2.09 1.96 2.61
CA ARG A 27 -0.75 2.55 2.69
C ARG A 27 0.29 1.46 2.93
N LEU A 28 1.35 1.48 2.13
CA LEU A 28 2.61 0.79 2.35
C LEU A 28 3.62 1.77 2.97
N SER A 29 4.41 1.34 3.95
CA SER A 29 5.55 2.09 4.50
C SER A 29 6.72 1.15 4.73
N GLY A 30 7.90 1.50 4.24
CA GLY A 30 9.14 0.75 4.44
C GLY A 30 9.93 0.52 3.14
N PRO A 31 11.12 -0.09 3.22
CA PRO A 31 12.10 -0.13 2.12
C PRO A 31 11.66 -0.90 0.87
N ALA A 32 10.62 -1.73 0.95
CA ALA A 32 10.07 -2.48 -0.18
C ALA A 32 8.77 -1.88 -0.73
N ALA A 33 8.29 -0.73 -0.21
CA ALA A 33 6.99 -0.16 -0.57
C ALA A 33 6.83 0.05 -2.09
N ALA A 34 7.82 0.64 -2.76
CA ALA A 34 7.79 0.86 -4.20
C ALA A 34 7.79 -0.46 -5.00
N ALA A 35 8.61 -1.43 -4.61
CA ALA A 35 8.71 -2.72 -5.28
C ALA A 35 7.44 -3.58 -5.10
N ILE A 36 6.80 -3.51 -3.94
CA ILE A 36 5.50 -4.17 -3.69
C ILE A 36 4.42 -3.51 -4.54
N ALA A 37 4.38 -2.18 -4.57
CA ALA A 37 3.41 -1.45 -5.38
C ALA A 37 3.57 -1.71 -6.88
N GLU A 38 4.79 -1.85 -7.39
CA GLU A 38 5.03 -2.20 -8.79
C GLU A 38 4.45 -3.57 -9.15
N ARG A 39 4.55 -4.57 -8.26
CA ARG A 39 3.91 -5.89 -8.47
C ARG A 39 2.39 -5.80 -8.51
N ILE A 40 1.79 -4.98 -7.65
CA ILE A 40 0.33 -4.82 -7.56
C ILE A 40 -0.22 -4.02 -8.74
N THR A 41 0.49 -2.97 -9.15
CA THR A 41 0.01 -2.01 -10.17
C THR A 41 0.47 -2.35 -11.58
N GLY A 42 1.52 -3.18 -11.72
CA GLY A 42 2.23 -3.43 -12.96
C GLY A 42 2.97 -2.21 -13.51
N LYS A 43 3.27 -1.21 -12.65
CA LYS A 43 3.86 0.07 -13.06
C LYS A 43 5.01 0.49 -12.16
N GLN A 44 6.05 1.04 -12.79
CA GLN A 44 7.02 1.87 -12.08
C GLN A 44 6.39 3.22 -11.75
N LEU A 45 6.31 3.53 -10.46
CA LEU A 45 5.69 4.76 -9.97
C LEU A 45 6.71 5.90 -9.92
N MET A 46 6.39 7.01 -10.57
CA MET A 46 7.18 8.23 -10.43
C MET A 46 6.88 8.88 -9.08
N PRO A 47 7.90 9.33 -8.34
CA PRO A 47 7.70 10.06 -7.09
C PRO A 47 6.69 11.20 -7.23
N ARG A 48 5.69 11.22 -6.36
CA ARG A 48 4.65 12.26 -6.24
C ARG A 48 3.79 12.48 -7.49
N HIS A 49 3.67 11.48 -8.34
CA HIS A 49 2.75 11.48 -9.47
C HIS A 49 1.58 10.52 -9.19
N ALA A 50 0.40 10.90 -9.69
CA ALA A 50 -0.77 10.03 -9.65
C ALA A 50 -0.75 9.08 -10.83
N HIS A 51 -0.70 7.77 -10.57
CA HIS A 51 -0.76 6.74 -11.59
C HIS A 51 -2.09 6.01 -11.51
N PHE A 52 -2.91 6.11 -12.57
CA PHE A 52 -4.05 5.22 -12.72
C PHE A 52 -3.58 3.81 -13.07
N SER A 53 -4.06 2.80 -12.35
CA SER A 53 -3.72 1.40 -12.56
C SER A 53 -4.84 0.45 -12.11
N VAL A 54 -4.86 -0.74 -12.70
CA VAL A 54 -5.59 -1.88 -12.15
C VAL A 54 -4.70 -2.54 -11.11
N PHE A 55 -5.18 -2.65 -9.88
CA PHE A 55 -4.53 -3.39 -8.80
C PHE A 55 -4.80 -4.88 -9.00
N ARG A 56 -3.76 -5.70 -8.87
CA ARG A 56 -3.83 -7.14 -9.09
C ARG A 56 -3.29 -7.91 -7.91
N ASP A 57 -3.78 -9.13 -7.73
CA ASP A 57 -3.22 -10.08 -6.77
C ASP A 57 -1.95 -10.76 -7.30
N SER A 58 -1.43 -11.73 -6.54
CA SER A 58 -0.22 -12.48 -6.91
C SER A 58 -0.40 -13.40 -8.11
N GLN A 59 -1.63 -13.71 -8.51
CA GLN A 59 -1.95 -14.51 -9.71
C GLN A 59 -2.20 -13.61 -10.93
N GLY A 60 -2.23 -12.28 -10.74
CA GLY A 60 -2.51 -11.32 -11.79
C GLY A 60 -4.00 -11.02 -11.96
N GLU A 61 -4.88 -11.53 -11.10
CA GLU A 61 -6.31 -11.26 -11.17
C GLU A 61 -6.63 -9.83 -10.71
N PRO A 62 -7.52 -9.12 -11.40
CA PRO A 62 -7.86 -7.74 -11.05
C PRO A 62 -8.65 -7.69 -9.74
N LEU A 63 -8.20 -6.85 -8.82
CA LEU A 63 -8.85 -6.58 -7.53
C LEU A 63 -9.68 -5.29 -7.58
N ASP A 64 -9.09 -4.23 -8.12
CA ASP A 64 -9.71 -2.91 -8.21
C ASP A 64 -9.01 -2.05 -9.29
N SER A 65 -9.59 -0.91 -9.64
CA SER A 65 -8.94 0.15 -10.42
C SER A 65 -8.89 1.43 -9.61
N GLY A 66 -7.71 2.04 -9.52
CA GLY A 66 -7.48 3.16 -8.62
C GLY A 66 -6.26 3.98 -8.98
N ILE A 67 -5.86 4.85 -8.05
CA ILE A 67 -4.67 5.70 -8.16
C ILE A 67 -3.59 5.19 -7.21
N ALA A 68 -2.38 5.03 -7.72
CA ALA A 68 -1.19 4.79 -6.90
C ALA A 68 -0.32 6.06 -6.85
N VAL A 69 0.17 6.42 -5.67
CA VAL A 69 1.11 7.54 -5.47
C VAL A 69 2.27 7.08 -4.61
N TYR A 70 3.49 7.33 -5.09
CA TYR A 70 4.73 7.01 -4.39
C TYR A 70 5.36 8.25 -3.75
N PHE A 71 5.75 8.16 -2.48
CA PHE A 71 6.44 9.18 -1.70
C PHE A 71 7.77 8.62 -1.20
N PRO A 72 8.92 8.99 -1.81
CA PRO A 72 10.22 8.50 -1.36
C PRO A 72 10.63 9.11 -0.02
N ALA A 73 11.38 8.34 0.75
CA ALA A 73 12.12 8.82 1.92
C ALA A 73 13.09 9.96 1.55
N PRO A 74 13.42 10.86 2.49
CA PRO A 74 12.85 11.01 3.83
C PRO A 74 11.55 11.85 3.83
N HIS A 75 11.01 12.17 2.64
CA HIS A 75 9.99 13.20 2.46
C HIS A 75 8.60 12.60 2.25
N SER A 76 8.19 11.79 3.23
CA SER A 76 6.92 11.08 3.31
C SER A 76 6.28 11.26 4.70
N PHE A 77 5.08 10.69 4.89
CA PHE A 77 4.37 10.77 6.17
C PHE A 77 5.10 10.07 7.33
N THR A 78 5.76 8.93 7.08
CA THR A 78 6.48 8.15 8.09
C THR A 78 7.97 8.44 8.12
N GLY A 79 8.49 9.17 7.13
CA GLY A 79 9.94 9.35 6.91
C GLY A 79 10.59 8.22 6.10
N GLU A 80 9.85 7.14 5.80
CA GLU A 80 10.29 6.02 4.96
C GLU A 80 9.76 6.14 3.53
N ASP A 81 10.08 5.18 2.67
CA ASP A 81 9.37 5.05 1.40
C ASP A 81 7.91 4.67 1.66
N VAL A 82 6.98 5.45 1.10
CA VAL A 82 5.53 5.26 1.28
C VAL A 82 4.85 5.14 -0.08
N VAL A 83 3.94 4.18 -0.21
CA VAL A 83 3.01 4.15 -1.34
C VAL A 83 1.58 4.18 -0.82
N GLU A 84 0.74 4.98 -1.46
CA GLU A 84 -0.70 4.98 -1.23
C GLU A 84 -1.41 4.37 -2.44
N LEU A 85 -2.17 3.30 -2.20
CA LEU A 85 -3.08 2.66 -3.15
C LEU A 85 -4.50 3.14 -2.84
N GLN A 86 -5.02 4.03 -3.68
CA GLN A 86 -6.32 4.67 -3.52
C GLN A 86 -7.33 4.00 -4.44
N GLY A 87 -8.18 3.15 -3.87
CA GLY A 87 -9.22 2.39 -4.58
C GLY A 87 -10.63 2.78 -4.14
N HIS A 88 -11.63 2.01 -4.55
CA HIS A 88 -12.99 2.18 -4.07
C HIS A 88 -13.07 1.95 -2.56
N GLY A 89 -13.82 2.78 -1.84
CA GLY A 89 -13.91 2.73 -0.37
C GLY A 89 -14.79 1.61 0.19
N GLY A 90 -14.88 0.46 -0.50
CA GLY A 90 -15.56 -0.73 -0.01
C GLY A 90 -14.64 -1.54 0.92
N PRO A 91 -15.07 -1.95 2.12
CA PRO A 91 -14.20 -2.66 3.06
C PRO A 91 -13.61 -3.94 2.47
N VAL A 92 -14.42 -4.73 1.73
CA VAL A 92 -13.97 -5.97 1.09
C VAL A 92 -12.83 -5.71 0.10
N VAL A 93 -12.93 -4.67 -0.73
CA VAL A 93 -11.87 -4.40 -1.73
C VAL A 93 -10.59 -3.91 -1.07
N LEU A 94 -10.71 -3.11 0.00
CA LEU A 94 -9.60 -2.66 0.83
C LEU A 94 -8.87 -3.84 1.49
N ASP A 95 -9.62 -4.79 2.06
CA ASP A 95 -9.04 -5.99 2.67
C ASP A 95 -8.33 -6.86 1.62
N LEU A 96 -8.87 -6.97 0.40
CA LEU A 96 -8.23 -7.68 -0.72
C LEU A 96 -6.91 -7.01 -1.14
N ILE A 97 -6.89 -5.68 -1.23
CA ILE A 97 -5.67 -4.93 -1.57
C ILE A 97 -4.62 -5.11 -0.47
N VAL A 98 -5.00 -5.05 0.81
CA VAL A 98 -4.09 -5.36 1.93
C VAL A 98 -3.55 -6.78 1.81
N ALA A 99 -4.40 -7.78 1.57
CA ALA A 99 -3.97 -9.16 1.41
C ALA A 99 -2.97 -9.33 0.25
N ALA A 100 -3.17 -8.61 -0.86
CA ALA A 100 -2.22 -8.59 -1.98
C ALA A 100 -0.87 -7.96 -1.58
N CYS A 101 -0.88 -6.87 -0.82
CA CYS A 101 0.34 -6.29 -0.24
C CYS A 101 1.08 -7.30 0.63
N LEU A 102 0.36 -8.03 1.49
CA LEU A 102 0.97 -9.04 2.37
C LEU A 102 1.57 -10.19 1.57
N ALA A 103 0.84 -10.70 0.57
CA ALA A 103 1.33 -11.75 -0.33
C ALA A 103 2.56 -11.32 -1.14
N ALA A 104 2.73 -10.02 -1.38
CA ALA A 104 3.88 -9.43 -2.07
C ALA A 104 5.07 -9.13 -1.14
N GLY A 105 4.95 -9.38 0.17
CA GLY A 105 6.05 -9.27 1.15
C GLY A 105 5.89 -8.17 2.20
N ALA A 106 4.75 -7.48 2.25
CA ALA A 106 4.45 -6.60 3.39
C ALA A 106 3.99 -7.40 4.61
N ARG A 107 4.06 -6.78 5.78
CA ARG A 107 3.42 -7.27 7.01
C ARG A 107 2.23 -6.37 7.38
N GLN A 108 1.22 -6.91 8.03
CA GLN A 108 0.12 -6.10 8.57
C GLN A 108 0.67 -5.09 9.58
N ALA A 109 0.36 -3.80 9.42
CA ALA A 109 0.68 -2.82 10.47
C ALA A 109 -0.10 -3.17 11.75
N ARG A 110 0.54 -2.98 12.91
CA ARG A 110 -0.15 -3.13 14.20
C ARG A 110 -0.82 -1.80 14.53
N ALA A 111 -2.01 -1.85 15.11
CA ALA A 111 -2.58 -0.68 15.76
C ALA A 111 -1.64 -0.24 16.89
N SER A 112 -1.31 1.05 16.91
CA SER A 112 -0.64 1.73 18.01
C SER A 112 -1.65 2.17 19.06
#